data_AF-A0ABD0RFI0-F1
#
_entry.id   AF-A0ABD0RFI0-F1
#
_cell.length_a   1.000
_cell.length_b   1.000
_cell.length_c   1.000
_cell.angle_alpha   90.00
_cell.angle_beta   90.00
_cell.angle_gamma   90.00
#
_symmetry.space_group_name_H-M   'P 1'
#
loop_
_entity.id
_entity.type
_entity.pdbx_description
1 polymer ?
#
loop_
_entity_poly.entity_id
_entity_poly.type
_entity_poly.pdbx_seq_one_letter_code
_entity_poly.pdbx_strand_id
1 'polypeptide(L)'
;NSYFHQENLVVTVGNLFVAGTDTTGTTLRWGLMLMAKYPHIQDRVQEEIDRVIGGRQPVVEDRKKLPYTDAVIHETQRLANIVPMNLPHITSCDVTFNGYLIKK
;
A
#
# COMPACT_ATOMS: atom_id res chain seq x y z
N ASN A 1 -2.82 -28.19 -18.63
CA ASN A 1 -2.97 -26.83 -18.07
C ASN A 1 -3.48 -26.96 -16.64
N SER A 2 -2.60 -27.31 -15.69
CA SER A 2 -2.98 -27.81 -14.34
C SER A 2 -3.40 -26.74 -13.34
N TYR A 3 -3.14 -25.45 -13.62
CA TYR A 3 -3.40 -24.36 -12.67
C TYR A 3 -4.74 -23.64 -12.91
N PHE A 4 -5.29 -23.70 -14.13
CA PHE A 4 -6.53 -23.01 -14.49
C PHE A 4 -7.74 -23.94 -14.33
N HIS A 5 -8.20 -24.09 -13.08
CA HIS A 5 -9.39 -24.85 -12.70
C HIS A 5 -10.21 -24.10 -11.65
N GLN A 6 -11.44 -24.55 -11.44
CA GLN A 6 -12.44 -23.83 -10.64
C GLN A 6 -12.00 -23.56 -9.19
N GLU A 7 -11.34 -24.53 -8.56
CA GLU A 7 -10.84 -24.37 -7.18
C GLU A 7 -9.81 -23.24 -7.08
N ASN A 8 -8.79 -23.24 -7.96
CA ASN A 8 -7.80 -22.16 -7.99
C ASN A 8 -8.41 -20.81 -8.34
N LEU A 9 -9.45 -20.77 -9.18
CA LEU A 9 -10.19 -19.53 -9.46
C LEU A 9 -10.81 -18.97 -8.17
N VAL A 10 -11.53 -19.79 -7.41
CA VAL A 10 -12.19 -19.38 -6.16
C VAL A 10 -11.16 -18.90 -5.13
N VAL A 11 -10.07 -19.66 -4.94
CA VAL A 11 -9.00 -19.30 -4.00
C VAL A 11 -8.30 -18.01 -4.42
N THR A 12 -7.98 -17.86 -5.70
CA THR A 12 -7.29 -16.65 -6.20
C THR A 12 -8.15 -15.41 -6.03
N VAL A 13 -9.45 -15.49 -6.33
CA VAL A 13 -10.38 -14.38 -6.11
C VAL A 13 -10.46 -14.04 -4.61
N GLY A 14 -10.55 -15.05 -3.73
CA GLY A 14 -10.52 -14.84 -2.28
C GLY A 14 -9.25 -14.12 -1.82
N ASN A 15 -8.09 -14.53 -2.33
CA ASN A 15 -6.81 -13.89 -2.02
C ASN A 15 -6.77 -12.42 -2.47
N LEU A 16 -7.32 -12.09 -3.64
CA LEU A 16 -7.40 -10.70 -4.12
C LEU A 16 -8.25 -9.82 -3.19
N PHE A 17 -9.38 -10.33 -2.71
CA PHE A 17 -10.24 -9.59 -1.78
C PHE A 17 -9.57 -9.37 -0.43
N VAL A 18 -8.99 -10.42 0.17
CA VAL A 18 -8.34 -10.31 1.48
C VAL A 18 -7.14 -9.36 1.38
N ALA A 19 -6.26 -9.56 0.40
CA ALA A 19 -5.06 -8.76 0.24
C ALA A 19 -5.39 -7.29 -0.09
N GLY A 20 -6.41 -7.02 -0.91
CA GLY A 20 -6.76 -5.66 -1.35
C GLY A 20 -7.59 -4.88 -0.34
N THR A 21 -8.50 -5.54 0.38
CA THR A 21 -9.48 -4.86 1.24
C THR A 21 -8.87 -4.39 2.56
N ASP A 22 -8.28 -5.32 3.31
CA ASP A 22 -7.80 -5.01 4.66
C ASP A 22 -6.58 -4.09 4.63
N THR A 23 -5.66 -4.30 3.69
CA THR A 23 -4.43 -3.49 3.58
C THR A 23 -4.74 -2.05 3.16
N THR A 24 -5.49 -1.86 2.08
CA THR A 24 -5.84 -0.53 1.57
C THR A 24 -6.75 0.19 2.57
N GLY A 25 -7.76 -0.50 3.11
CA GLY A 25 -8.67 0.07 4.10
C GLY A 25 -7.95 0.53 5.37
N THR A 26 -7.00 -0.26 5.88
CA THR A 26 -6.20 0.12 7.05
C THR A 26 -5.27 1.29 6.74
N THR A 27 -4.64 1.32 5.57
CA THR A 27 -3.80 2.45 5.12
C THR A 27 -4.60 3.76 5.04
N LEU A 28 -5.81 3.72 4.49
CA LEU A 28 -6.69 4.90 4.42
C LEU A 28 -7.11 5.39 5.81
N ARG A 29 -7.45 4.47 6.74
CA ARG A 29 -7.75 4.83 8.15
C ARG A 29 -6.58 5.56 8.80
N TRP A 30 -5.35 5.08 8.59
CA TRP A 30 -4.14 5.77 9.05
C TRP A 30 -3.97 7.13 8.40
N GLY A 31 -4.18 7.25 7.09
CA GLY A 31 -4.10 8.52 6.38
C GLY A 31 -5.06 9.56 6.95
N LEU A 32 -6.33 9.21 7.14
CA LEU A 32 -7.33 10.11 7.74
C LEU A 32 -6.97 10.50 9.17
N MET A 33 -6.51 9.55 9.99
CA MET A 33 -6.10 9.82 11.36
C MET A 33 -4.87 10.74 11.41
N LEU A 34 -3.87 10.52 10.56
CA LEU A 34 -2.68 11.36 10.47
C LEU A 34 -3.01 12.78 9.99
N MET A 35 -3.93 12.94 9.04
CA MET A 35 -4.41 14.25 8.60
C MET A 35 -5.13 14.99 9.74
N ALA A 36 -6.01 14.30 10.47
CA ALA A 36 -6.67 14.87 11.65
C ALA A 36 -5.68 15.25 12.76
N LYS A 37 -4.61 14.47 12.94
CA LYS A 37 -3.55 14.74 13.92
C LYS A 37 -2.63 15.89 13.48
N TYR A 38 -2.40 16.06 12.18
CA TYR A 38 -1.50 17.04 11.60
C TYR A 38 -2.25 17.94 10.59
N PRO A 39 -3.13 18.84 11.06
CA PRO A 39 -3.99 19.64 10.18
C PRO A 39 -3.21 20.49 9.18
N HIS A 40 -2.05 21.02 9.56
CA HIS A 40 -1.17 21.77 8.64
C HIS A 40 -0.69 20.96 7.43
N ILE A 41 -0.57 19.63 7.56
CA ILE A 41 -0.24 18.74 6.44
C ILE A 41 -1.47 18.58 5.54
N GLN A 42 -2.66 18.40 6.14
CA GLN A 42 -3.92 18.33 5.41
C GLN A 42 -4.17 19.60 4.59
N ASP A 43 -3.99 20.78 5.21
CA ASP A 43 -4.17 22.08 4.55
C ASP A 43 -3.23 22.23 3.34
N ARG A 44 -1.97 21.80 3.48
CA ARG A 44 -1.00 21.86 2.39
C ARG A 44 -1.27 20.86 1.26
N VAL A 45 -1.82 19.68 1.58
CA VAL A 45 -2.30 18.74 0.57
C VAL A 45 -3.49 19.34 -0.18
N GLN A 46 -4.45 19.92 0.53
CA GLN A 46 -5.61 20.58 -0.08
C GLN A 46 -5.17 21.74 -0.99
N GLU A 47 -4.22 22.57 -0.56
CA GLU A 47 -3.68 23.68 -1.36
C GLU A 47 -3.05 23.19 -2.67
N GLU A 48 -2.29 22.09 -2.63
CA GLU A 48 -1.70 21.51 -3.85
C GLU A 48 -2.78 21.00 -4.81
N ILE A 49 -3.79 20.29 -4.28
CA ILE A 49 -4.93 19.78 -5.06
C ILE A 49 -5.70 20.95 -5.69
N ASP A 50 -6.03 21.98 -4.92
CA ASP A 50 -6.79 23.13 -5.41
C ASP A 50 -6.03 23.87 -6.52
N ARG A 51 -4.71 24.01 -6.37
CA ARG A 51 -3.85 24.66 -7.38
C ARG A 51 -3.70 23.84 -8.66
N VAL A 52 -3.55 22.52 -8.57
CA VAL A 52 -3.20 21.66 -9.70
C VAL A 52 -4.43 21.09 -10.40
N ILE A 53 -5.44 20.71 -9.62
CA ILE A 53 -6.67 20.06 -10.09
C ILE A 53 -7.81 21.09 -10.18
N GLY A 54 -7.95 21.96 -9.18
CA GLY A 54 -9.08 22.86 -9.06
C GLY A 54 -10.38 22.11 -8.70
N GLY A 55 -11.51 22.55 -9.26
CA GLY A 55 -12.84 22.01 -8.90
C GLY A 55 -13.27 20.71 -9.59
N ARG A 56 -12.42 20.09 -10.42
CA ARG A 56 -12.75 18.80 -11.08
C ARG A 56 -12.34 17.60 -10.22
N GLN A 57 -12.85 16.41 -10.57
CA GLN A 57 -12.42 15.18 -9.93
C GLN A 57 -10.96 14.83 -10.28
N PRO A 58 -10.14 14.35 -9.32
CA PRO A 58 -8.80 13.84 -9.58
C PRO A 58 -8.81 12.60 -10.48
N VAL A 59 -7.80 12.48 -11.35
CA VAL A 59 -7.54 11.26 -12.15
C VAL A 59 -6.13 10.75 -11.91
N VAL A 60 -5.84 9.50 -12.27
CA VAL A 60 -4.54 8.85 -11.98
C VAL A 60 -3.37 9.61 -12.60
N GLU A 61 -3.57 10.21 -13.78
CA GLU A 61 -2.58 10.99 -14.51
C GLU A 61 -2.13 12.24 -13.75
N ASP A 62 -2.97 12.77 -12.84
CA ASP A 62 -2.64 13.94 -12.03
C ASP A 62 -1.57 13.66 -10.99
N ARG A 63 -1.37 12.39 -10.60
CA ARG A 63 -0.40 11.99 -9.57
C ARG A 63 0.99 12.59 -9.79
N LYS A 64 1.46 12.63 -11.04
CA LYS A 64 2.79 13.19 -11.40
C LYS A 64 2.90 14.70 -11.15
N LYS A 65 1.77 15.39 -11.02
CA LYS A 65 1.68 16.84 -10.77
C LYS A 65 1.41 17.17 -9.30
N LEU A 66 1.26 16.16 -8.44
CA LEU A 66 0.95 16.29 -7.02
C LEU A 66 2.10 15.73 -6.15
N PRO A 67 3.34 16.26 -6.28
CA PRO A 67 4.49 15.69 -5.60
C PRO A 67 4.36 15.72 -4.07
N TYR A 68 3.70 16.73 -3.48
CA TYR A 68 3.52 16.80 -2.03
C TYR A 68 2.49 15.78 -1.55
N THR A 69 1.35 15.68 -2.22
CA THR A 69 0.30 14.69 -1.92
C THR A 69 0.84 13.27 -2.07
N ASP A 70 1.60 13.00 -3.14
CA ASP A 70 2.25 11.70 -3.35
C ASP A 70 3.26 11.39 -2.24
N ALA A 71 4.05 12.38 -1.81
CA ALA A 71 4.96 12.22 -0.66
C ALA A 71 4.20 11.91 0.64
N VAL A 72 3.07 12.55 0.90
CA VAL A 72 2.25 12.30 2.10
C VAL A 72 1.64 10.89 2.09
N ILE A 73 1.22 10.38 0.92
CA ILE A 73 0.75 9.00 0.77
C ILE A 73 1.88 8.01 1.12
N HIS A 74 3.08 8.22 0.56
CA HIS A 74 4.24 7.37 0.87
C HIS A 74 4.62 7.43 2.36
N GLU A 75 4.60 8.63 2.95
CA GLU A 75 4.93 8.79 4.37
C GLU A 75 3.87 8.17 5.29
N THR A 76 2.59 8.23 4.89
CA THR A 76 1.51 7.52 5.57
C THR A 76 1.78 6.01 5.59
N GLN A 77 2.14 5.42 4.44
CA GLN A 77 2.47 3.99 4.34
C GLN A 77 3.70 3.63 5.19
N ARG A 78 4.76 4.46 5.16
CA ARG A 78 5.99 4.25 5.93
C ARG A 78 5.75 4.31 7.44
N LEU A 79 5.00 5.31 7.91
CA LEU A 79 4.71 5.51 9.33
C LEU A 79 3.71 4.49 9.87
N ALA A 80 2.67 4.19 9.10
CA ALA A 80 1.64 3.23 9.52
C ALA A 80 2.19 1.81 9.59
N ASN A 81 3.13 1.45 8.68
CA ASN A 81 3.78 0.14 8.60
C ASN A 81 2.82 -1.01 8.92
N ILE A 82 1.69 -1.07 8.20
CA ILE A 82 0.53 -1.89 8.58
C ILE A 82 0.77 -3.40 8.52
N VAL A 83 1.90 -3.84 7.92
CA VAL A 83 2.33 -5.24 7.88
C VAL A 83 3.81 -5.34 8.26
N PRO A 84 4.18 -5.11 9.53
CA PRO A 84 5.57 -4.89 9.94
C PRO A 84 6.48 -6.13 9.80
N MET A 85 5.89 -7.33 9.77
CA MET A 85 6.61 -8.61 9.64
C MET A 85 6.44 -9.26 8.26
N ASN A 86 5.70 -8.61 7.35
CA ASN A 86 5.28 -9.18 6.06
C ASN A 86 4.61 -10.57 6.19
N LEU A 87 4.42 -11.28 5.09
CA LEU A 87 3.99 -12.68 5.08
C LEU A 87 5.20 -13.60 5.34
N PRO A 88 5.02 -14.75 6.03
CA PRO A 88 6.10 -15.71 6.20
C PRO A 88 6.65 -16.23 4.86
N HIS A 89 7.98 -16.35 4.79
CA HIS A 89 8.69 -16.93 3.66
C HIS A 89 9.43 -18.21 4.07
N ILE A 90 9.69 -19.08 3.09
CA ILE A 90 10.53 -20.28 3.23
C ILE A 90 11.52 -20.34 2.06
N THR A 91 12.71 -20.91 2.30
CA THR A 91 13.73 -21.08 1.26
C THR A 91 13.41 -22.28 0.36
N SER A 92 13.62 -22.14 -0.95
CA SER A 92 13.38 -23.24 -1.91
C SER A 92 14.49 -24.30 -1.94
N CYS A 93 15.65 -23.96 -1.38
CA CYS A 93 16.85 -24.78 -1.20
C CYS A 93 17.66 -24.27 0.01
N ASP A 94 18.71 -24.99 0.40
CA ASP A 94 19.64 -24.53 1.43
C ASP A 94 20.33 -23.23 0.98
N VAL A 95 20.38 -22.23 1.87
CA VAL A 95 20.97 -20.91 1.60
C VAL A 95 21.94 -20.57 2.72
N THR A 96 23.13 -20.09 2.38
CA THR A 96 24.02 -19.44 3.36
C THR A 96 23.77 -17.93 3.35
N PHE A 97 23.34 -17.37 4.47
CA PHE A 97 23.09 -15.94 4.62
C PHE A 97 23.87 -15.40 5.83
N ASN A 98 24.70 -14.38 5.60
CA ASN A 98 25.59 -13.79 6.62
C ASN A 98 26.41 -14.84 7.41
N GLY A 99 26.87 -15.90 6.74
CA GLY A 99 27.65 -16.99 7.35
C GLY A 99 26.83 -18.09 8.03
N TYR A 100 25.50 -17.98 8.08
CA TYR A 100 24.61 -18.99 8.66
C TYR A 100 23.97 -19.84 7.57
N LEU A 101 23.99 -21.17 7.75
CA LEU A 101 23.26 -22.09 6.89
C LEU A 101 21.78 -22.14 7.29
N ILE A 102 20.91 -21.69 6.40
CA ILE A 102 19.45 -21.82 6.48
C ILE A 102 19.07 -23.03 5.61
N LYS A 103 18.58 -24.09 6.24
CA LYS A 103 18.14 -25.30 5.53
C LYS A 103 16.79 -25.07 4.86
N LYS A 104 16.57 -25.75 3.74
CA LYS A 104 15.25 -25.89 3.11
C LYS A 104 14.22 -26.45 4.10
#